data_AF-A0A2T0AUF6-F1
#
_entry.id   AF-A0A2T0AUF6-F1
#
_cell.length_a   1.000
_cell.length_b   1.000
_cell.length_c   1.000
_cell.angle_alpha   90.00
_cell.angle_beta   90.00
_cell.angle_gamma   90.00
#
_symmetry.space_group_name_H-M   'P 1'
#
loop_
_entity.id
_entity.type
_entity.pdbx_description
1 polymer ?
#
loop_
_entity_poly.entity_id
_entity_poly.type
_entity_poly.pdbx_seq_one_letter_code
_entity_poly.pdbx_strand_id
1 'polypeptide(L)'
;MLFNSIDFLIFFPIVVLIYFIIPSKIRWIWLLISSYYFYMSWNPKYVILLATTTIITYLSGLLIDKANKINNEKKSIFFKKLWVSLSLLSNLGILFLFKYYNFFTSTFIRIFSLANISLNIPSFDYLLPVGISFYTFQALSYTIDVYRKDVKVEKNLGKYALFVSFFPTLLSGPIGKSKDYYTSLVRNIHLITIE
;
A
#
# COMPACT_ATOMS: atom_id res chain seq x y z
N MET A 1 11.83 -8.98 8.72
CA MET A 1 11.49 -9.82 9.89
C MET A 1 10.26 -10.65 9.56
N LEU A 2 10.27 -11.93 9.94
CA LEU A 2 9.11 -12.81 9.86
C LEU A 2 8.24 -12.64 11.12
N PHE A 3 6.92 -12.83 11.00
CA PHE A 3 6.04 -12.69 12.16
C PHE A 3 6.26 -13.74 13.24
N ASN A 4 6.57 -14.97 12.81
CA ASN A 4 6.84 -16.08 13.73
C ASN A 4 8.33 -16.13 14.14
N SER A 5 9.08 -15.03 14.01
CA SER A 5 10.49 -14.97 14.44
C SER A 5 10.66 -14.36 15.82
N ILE A 6 11.72 -14.77 16.51
CA ILE A 6 12.14 -14.20 17.80
C ILE A 6 12.40 -12.69 17.65
N ASP A 7 12.95 -12.27 16.51
CA ASP A 7 13.20 -10.85 16.24
C ASP A 7 11.91 -10.03 16.30
N PHE A 8 10.80 -10.55 15.76
CA PHE A 8 9.51 -9.86 15.83
C PHE A 8 8.95 -9.83 17.26
N LEU A 9 9.12 -10.93 18.01
CA LEU A 9 8.70 -11.03 19.42
C LEU A 9 9.40 -9.99 20.30
N ILE A 10 10.65 -9.64 20.00
CA ILE A 10 11.40 -8.59 20.69
C ILE A 10 11.06 -7.20 20.15
N PHE A 11 10.99 -7.06 18.83
CA PHE A 11 10.71 -5.79 18.15
C PHE A 11 9.36 -5.19 18.54
N PHE A 12 8.29 -5.99 18.55
CA PHE A 12 6.94 -5.49 18.77
C PHE A 12 6.74 -4.86 20.17
N PRO A 13 7.11 -5.51 21.29
CA PRO A 13 7.07 -4.89 22.62
C PRO A 13 7.89 -3.61 22.71
N ILE A 14 9.08 -3.56 22.11
CA ILE A 14 9.93 -2.35 22.11
C ILE A 14 9.20 -1.19 21.41
N VAL A 15 8.62 -1.44 20.24
CA VAL A 15 7.87 -0.42 19.49
C VAL A 15 6.68 0.10 20.30
N VAL A 16 5.95 -0.80 20.96
CA VAL A 16 4.79 -0.46 21.79
C VAL A 16 5.19 0.32 23.04
N LEU A 17 6.24 -0.11 23.76
CA LEU A 17 6.74 0.59 24.95
C LEU A 17 7.17 2.02 24.60
N ILE A 18 7.96 2.17 23.54
CA ILE A 18 8.41 3.49 23.08
C ILE A 18 7.22 4.35 22.64
N TYR A 19 6.22 3.77 21.98
CA TYR A 19 4.99 4.48 21.59
C TYR A 19 4.27 5.11 22.80
N PHE A 20 4.24 4.42 23.95
CA PHE A 20 3.61 4.96 25.17
C PHE A 20 4.45 6.02 25.88
N ILE A 21 5.78 5.97 25.76
CA ILE A 21 6.70 6.94 26.39
C ILE A 21 6.76 8.26 25.60
N ILE A 22 6.63 8.18 24.28
CA ILE A 22 6.84 9.31 23.37
C ILE A 22 5.62 10.28 23.34
N PRO A 23 5.85 11.61 23.24
CA PRO A 23 4.78 12.62 23.07
C PRO A 23 3.87 12.37 21.87
N SER A 24 2.56 12.65 22.02
CA SER A 24 1.50 12.41 21.04
C SER A 24 1.86 12.89 19.62
N LYS A 25 2.44 14.09 19.53
CA LYS A 25 2.82 14.77 18.27
C LYS A 25 3.81 14.00 17.39
N ILE A 26 4.68 13.17 17.97
CA ILE A 26 5.74 12.45 17.24
C ILE A 26 5.51 10.93 17.19
N ARG A 27 4.43 10.42 17.80
CA ARG A 27 4.08 8.99 17.76
C ARG A 27 3.94 8.45 16.34
N TRP A 28 3.32 9.22 15.44
CA TRP A 28 3.15 8.79 14.05
C TRP A 28 4.51 8.67 13.31
N ILE A 29 5.49 9.50 13.64
CA ILE A 29 6.85 9.41 13.08
C ILE A 29 7.54 8.15 13.59
N TRP A 30 7.44 7.88 14.89
CA TRP A 30 7.97 6.65 15.49
C TRP A 30 7.39 5.40 14.82
N LEU A 31 6.06 5.35 14.65
CA LEU A 31 5.39 4.23 13.98
C LEU A 31 5.78 4.11 12.51
N LEU A 32 6.02 5.23 11.82
CA LEU A 32 6.46 5.23 10.42
C LEU A 32 7.86 4.63 10.30
N ILE A 33 8.80 5.09 11.13
CA ILE A 33 10.17 4.57 11.17
C ILE A 33 10.16 3.09 11.50
N SER A 34 9.41 2.69 12.54
CA SER A 34 9.29 1.28 12.95
C SER A 34 8.71 0.42 11.84
N SER A 35 7.69 0.93 11.13
CA SER A 35 7.06 0.25 10.00
C SER A 35 8.04 0.03 8.85
N TYR A 36 8.73 1.08 8.42
CA TYR A 36 9.72 0.96 7.34
C TYR A 36 10.87 0.03 7.74
N TYR A 37 11.35 0.11 8.99
CA TYR A 37 12.35 -0.81 9.51
C TYR A 37 11.89 -2.27 9.40
N PHE A 38 10.66 -2.59 9.85
CA PHE A 38 10.11 -3.94 9.75
C PHE A 38 10.14 -4.50 8.31
N TYR A 39 9.78 -3.70 7.31
CA TYR A 39 9.85 -4.08 5.90
C TYR A 39 11.30 -4.18 5.38
N MET A 40 12.18 -3.24 5.75
CA MET A 40 13.59 -3.27 5.38
C MET A 40 14.31 -4.50 5.92
N SER A 41 13.97 -4.94 7.14
CA SER A 41 14.51 -6.15 7.77
C SER A 41 14.14 -7.44 7.04
N TRP A 42 13.28 -7.41 6.01
CA TRP A 42 13.09 -8.55 5.12
C TRP A 42 14.01 -8.48 3.91
N ASN A 43 13.87 -7.40 3.15
CA ASN A 43 14.76 -7.07 2.05
C ASN A 43 14.62 -5.57 1.75
N PRO A 44 15.70 -4.78 1.94
CA PRO A 44 15.67 -3.34 1.73
C PRO A 44 15.20 -2.93 0.33
N LYS A 45 15.46 -3.75 -0.70
CA LYS A 45 15.09 -3.45 -2.09
C LYS A 45 13.58 -3.33 -2.27
N TYR A 46 12.79 -4.10 -1.52
CA TYR A 46 11.32 -4.10 -1.70
C TYR A 46 10.61 -2.92 -1.03
N VAL A 47 11.31 -2.16 -0.18
CA VAL A 47 10.77 -0.89 0.33
C VAL A 47 10.59 0.13 -0.80
N ILE A 48 11.35 0.01 -1.88
CA ILE A 48 11.14 0.82 -3.09
C ILE A 48 9.76 0.56 -3.69
N LEU A 49 9.25 -0.69 -3.67
CA LEU A 49 7.91 -1.01 -4.16
C LEU A 49 6.83 -0.41 -3.25
N LEU A 50 6.98 -0.54 -1.94
CA LEU A 50 6.10 0.07 -0.95
C LEU A 50 6.04 1.59 -1.12
N ALA A 51 7.20 2.24 -1.26
CA ALA A 51 7.32 3.67 -1.49
C ALA A 51 6.71 4.09 -2.84
N THR A 52 6.93 3.31 -3.89
CA THR A 52 6.36 3.55 -5.23
C THR A 52 4.83 3.48 -5.19
N THR A 53 4.27 2.41 -4.61
CA THR A 53 2.82 2.29 -4.39
C THR A 53 2.29 3.48 -3.60
N THR A 54 2.95 3.84 -2.48
CA THR A 54 2.57 4.98 -1.64
C THR A 54 2.56 6.29 -2.43
N ILE A 55 3.60 6.58 -3.21
CA ILE A 55 3.69 7.83 -3.99
C ILE A 55 2.61 7.88 -5.06
N ILE A 56 2.41 6.80 -5.81
CA ILE A 56 1.40 6.72 -6.87
C ILE A 56 0.01 6.99 -6.30
N THR A 57 -0.38 6.28 -5.24
CA THR A 57 -1.73 6.39 -4.68
C THR A 57 -1.94 7.72 -3.94
N TYR A 58 -0.90 8.25 -3.30
CA TYR A 58 -0.93 9.59 -2.71
C TYR A 58 -1.17 10.67 -3.76
N LEU A 59 -0.39 10.66 -4.84
CA LEU A 59 -0.53 11.61 -5.94
C LEU A 59 -1.88 11.48 -6.63
N SER A 60 -2.35 10.26 -6.88
CA SER A 60 -3.71 10.03 -7.40
C SER A 60 -4.78 10.61 -6.49
N GLY A 61 -4.68 10.44 -5.17
CA GLY A 61 -5.59 11.06 -4.20
C GLY A 61 -5.63 12.59 -4.32
N LEU A 62 -4.46 13.23 -4.39
CA LEU A 62 -4.35 14.69 -4.55
C LEU A 62 -4.92 15.18 -5.89
N LEU A 63 -4.69 14.44 -6.96
CA LEU A 63 -5.16 14.78 -8.30
C LEU A 63 -6.68 14.59 -8.42
N ILE A 64 -7.25 13.60 -7.74
CA ILE A 64 -8.71 13.43 -7.60
C ILE A 64 -9.31 14.61 -6.83
N ASP A 65 -8.69 15.07 -5.73
CA ASP A 65 -9.13 16.27 -5.00
C ASP A 65 -9.06 17.54 -5.85
N LYS A 66 -8.00 17.71 -6.65
CA LYS A 66 -7.92 18.82 -7.61
C LYS A 66 -9.01 18.73 -8.67
N ALA A 67 -9.30 17.53 -9.18
CA ALA A 67 -10.36 17.33 -10.15
C ALA A 67 -11.76 17.59 -9.57
N ASN A 68 -11.97 17.43 -8.25
CA ASN A 68 -13.21 17.83 -7.57
C ASN A 68 -13.50 19.33 -7.65
N LYS A 69 -12.48 20.18 -7.85
CA LYS A 69 -12.60 21.65 -7.86
C LYS A 69 -12.81 22.24 -9.26
N ILE A 70 -12.93 21.41 -10.29
CA ILE A 70 -13.15 21.85 -11.67
C ILE A 70 -14.64 22.20 -11.84
N ASN A 71 -14.95 23.43 -12.25
CA ASN A 71 -16.32 23.92 -12.45
C ASN A 71 -17.11 23.15 -13.53
N ASN A 72 -16.43 22.60 -14.53
CA ASN A 72 -17.05 21.78 -15.56
C ASN A 72 -17.20 20.33 -15.07
N GLU A 73 -18.44 19.92 -14.77
CA GLU A 73 -18.74 18.58 -14.23
C GLU A 73 -18.26 17.43 -15.12
N LYS A 74 -18.47 17.52 -16.44
CA LYS A 74 -18.03 16.49 -17.38
C LYS A 74 -16.50 16.31 -17.34
N LYS A 75 -15.77 17.43 -17.31
CA LYS A 75 -14.31 17.45 -17.21
C LYS A 75 -13.84 16.92 -15.86
N SER A 76 -14.51 17.31 -14.76
CA SER A 76 -14.23 16.80 -13.41
C SER A 76 -14.33 15.29 -13.34
N ILE A 77 -15.42 14.70 -13.84
CA ILE A 77 -15.66 13.24 -13.82
C ILE A 77 -14.60 12.50 -14.63
N PHE A 78 -14.25 13.02 -15.82
CA PHE A 78 -13.24 12.40 -16.68
C PHE A 78 -11.88 12.30 -15.98
N PHE A 79 -11.37 13.39 -15.42
CA PHE A 79 -10.07 13.39 -14.74
C PHE A 79 -10.06 12.47 -13.50
N LYS A 80 -11.15 12.46 -12.72
CA LYS A 80 -11.26 11.55 -11.57
C LYS A 80 -11.13 10.08 -11.99
N LYS A 81 -11.88 9.68 -13.02
CA LYS A 81 -11.80 8.31 -13.56
C LYS A 81 -10.40 8.00 -14.08
N LEU A 82 -9.77 8.94 -14.80
CA LEU A 82 -8.42 8.78 -15.31
C LEU A 82 -7.40 8.51 -14.19
N TRP A 83 -7.41 9.30 -13.12
CA TRP A 83 -6.45 9.16 -12.01
C TRP A 83 -6.66 7.90 -11.18
N VAL A 84 -7.92 7.47 -10.99
CA VAL A 84 -8.25 6.19 -10.35
C VAL A 84 -7.79 5.03 -11.22
N SER A 85 -8.09 5.05 -12.51
CA SER A 85 -7.68 4.02 -13.45
C SER A 85 -6.16 3.90 -13.53
N LEU A 86 -5.44 5.03 -13.57
CA LEU A 86 -3.97 5.02 -13.59
C LEU A 86 -3.39 4.44 -12.29
N SER A 87 -3.97 4.78 -11.13
CA SER A 87 -3.60 4.20 -9.84
C SER A 87 -3.82 2.69 -9.79
N LEU A 88 -4.99 2.23 -10.27
CA LEU A 88 -5.34 0.81 -10.37
C LEU A 88 -4.39 0.06 -11.29
N LEU A 89 -4.20 0.55 -12.51
CA LEU A 89 -3.36 -0.12 -13.51
C LEU A 89 -1.90 -0.23 -13.06
N SER A 90 -1.34 0.82 -12.49
CA SER A 90 0.05 0.80 -12.01
C SER A 90 0.25 -0.15 -10.83
N ASN A 91 -0.61 -0.08 -9.80
CA ASN A 91 -0.49 -0.93 -8.61
C ASN A 91 -0.83 -2.40 -8.89
N LEU A 92 -1.88 -2.68 -9.69
CA LEU A 92 -2.19 -4.04 -10.11
C LEU A 92 -1.14 -4.58 -11.09
N GLY A 93 -0.53 -3.72 -11.91
CA GLY A 93 0.59 -4.08 -12.78
C GLY A 93 1.81 -4.51 -11.96
N ILE A 94 2.19 -3.74 -10.94
CA ILE A 94 3.27 -4.12 -9.99
C ILE A 94 2.92 -5.45 -9.32
N LEU A 95 1.70 -5.60 -8.81
CA LEU A 95 1.26 -6.84 -8.17
C LEU A 95 1.31 -8.04 -9.14
N PHE A 96 0.90 -7.84 -10.40
CA PHE A 96 0.96 -8.87 -11.43
C PHE A 96 2.40 -9.30 -11.71
N LEU A 97 3.32 -8.35 -11.92
CA LEU A 97 4.73 -8.63 -12.20
C LEU A 97 5.40 -9.43 -11.08
N PHE A 98 5.15 -9.08 -9.82
CA PHE A 98 5.79 -9.75 -8.69
C PHE A 98 5.11 -11.04 -8.24
N LYS A 99 3.80 -11.18 -8.43
CA LYS A 99 3.04 -12.32 -7.88
C LYS A 99 2.57 -13.33 -8.91
N TYR A 100 2.24 -12.88 -10.11
CA TYR A 100 1.56 -13.71 -11.08
C TYR A 100 2.40 -13.96 -12.34
N TYR A 101 3.42 -13.15 -12.63
CA TYR A 101 4.24 -13.28 -13.83
C TYR A 101 4.74 -14.71 -14.05
N ASN A 102 5.48 -15.29 -13.09
CA ASN A 102 6.04 -16.64 -13.23
C ASN A 102 4.96 -17.73 -13.38
N PHE A 103 3.81 -17.55 -12.73
CA PHE A 103 2.69 -18.47 -12.86
C PHE A 103 2.09 -18.42 -14.28
N PHE A 104 1.92 -17.21 -14.82
CA PHE A 104 1.40 -17.04 -16.19
C PHE A 104 2.41 -17.53 -17.23
N THR A 105 3.69 -17.16 -17.13
CA THR A 105 4.71 -17.59 -18.10
C THR A 105 4.88 -19.10 -18.12
N SER A 106 4.92 -19.76 -16.96
CA SER A 106 4.96 -21.22 -16.89
C SER A 106 3.71 -21.87 -17.46
N THR A 107 2.53 -21.28 -17.28
CA THR A 107 1.28 -21.76 -17.88
C THR A 107 1.29 -21.60 -19.41
N PHE A 108 1.75 -20.45 -19.92
CA PHE A 108 1.90 -20.23 -21.36
C PHE A 108 2.88 -21.21 -21.99
N ILE A 109 4.06 -21.41 -21.39
CA ILE A 109 5.05 -22.39 -21.86
C ILE A 109 4.42 -23.78 -21.94
N ARG A 110 3.66 -24.20 -20.92
CA ARG A 110 2.96 -25.50 -20.93
C ARG A 110 1.91 -25.59 -22.04
N ILE A 111 1.06 -24.59 -22.22
CA ILE A 111 0.02 -24.60 -23.26
C ILE A 111 0.64 -24.66 -24.66
N PHE A 112 1.67 -23.85 -24.94
CA PHE A 112 2.33 -23.84 -26.24
C PHE A 112 3.18 -25.09 -26.49
N SER A 113 3.73 -25.71 -25.44
CA SER A 113 4.40 -27.01 -25.55
C SER A 113 3.46 -28.12 -26.02
N LEU A 114 2.16 -28.06 -25.69
CA LEU A 114 1.15 -28.99 -26.21
C LEU A 114 0.90 -28.78 -27.72
N ALA A 115 1.19 -27.59 -28.24
CA ALA A 115 1.12 -27.25 -29.66
C ALA A 115 2.47 -27.43 -30.38
N ASN A 116 3.47 -28.09 -29.77
CA ASN A 116 4.85 -28.23 -30.26
C ASN A 116 5.57 -26.90 -30.56
N ILE A 117 5.16 -25.81 -29.91
CA ILE A 117 5.81 -24.49 -30.02
C ILE A 117 6.71 -24.30 -28.79
N SER A 118 8.02 -24.19 -29.01
CA SER A 118 8.98 -23.89 -27.94
C SER A 118 9.03 -22.39 -27.67
N LEU A 119 8.37 -21.96 -26.59
CA LEU A 119 8.48 -20.59 -26.09
C LEU A 119 9.59 -20.50 -25.03
N ASN A 120 10.58 -19.65 -25.26
CA ASN A 120 11.57 -19.28 -24.25
C ASN A 120 11.18 -17.92 -23.66
N ILE A 121 10.36 -17.95 -22.60
CA ILE A 121 9.96 -16.74 -21.88
C ILE A 121 10.88 -16.61 -20.65
N PRO A 122 11.59 -15.49 -20.46
CA PRO A 122 12.47 -15.31 -19.32
C PRO A 122 11.67 -15.38 -18.01
N SER A 123 12.20 -16.08 -17.01
CA SER A 123 11.64 -16.12 -15.67
C SER A 123 11.98 -14.83 -14.90
N PHE A 124 11.06 -14.40 -14.04
CA PHE A 124 11.25 -13.22 -13.20
C PHE A 124 11.57 -13.68 -11.77
N ASP A 125 12.84 -13.91 -11.48
CA ASP A 125 13.29 -14.63 -10.29
C ASP A 125 13.47 -13.72 -9.05
N TYR A 126 12.43 -12.93 -8.74
CA TYR A 126 12.40 -12.09 -7.55
C TYR A 126 11.61 -12.74 -6.42
N LEU A 127 12.18 -12.70 -5.21
CA LEU A 127 11.46 -13.08 -4.00
C LEU A 127 10.22 -12.19 -3.82
N LEU A 128 9.10 -12.77 -3.42
CA LEU A 128 7.87 -12.03 -3.16
C LEU A 128 8.03 -11.11 -1.93
N PRO A 129 7.72 -9.80 -2.05
CA PRO A 129 7.69 -8.92 -0.89
C PRO A 129 6.57 -9.34 0.06
N VAL A 130 6.87 -9.39 1.34
CA VAL A 130 5.85 -9.71 2.35
C VAL A 130 4.75 -8.67 2.34
N GLY A 131 3.53 -9.18 2.20
CA GLY A 131 2.31 -8.39 2.17
C GLY A 131 2.19 -7.38 1.04
N ILE A 132 2.86 -7.63 -0.09
CA ILE A 132 2.62 -6.87 -1.33
C ILE A 132 1.15 -6.72 -1.64
N SER A 133 0.37 -7.80 -1.51
CA SER A 133 -1.08 -7.74 -1.71
C SER A 133 -1.78 -6.82 -0.71
N PHE A 134 -1.41 -6.88 0.57
CA PHE A 134 -2.07 -6.10 1.63
C PHE A 134 -1.89 -4.60 1.45
N TYR A 135 -0.64 -4.11 1.39
CA TYR A 135 -0.42 -2.67 1.24
C TYR A 135 -0.91 -2.15 -0.12
N THR A 136 -0.85 -2.98 -1.17
CA THR A 136 -1.35 -2.60 -2.50
C THR A 136 -2.87 -2.43 -2.49
N PHE A 137 -3.62 -3.40 -1.94
CA PHE A 137 -5.07 -3.28 -1.84
C PHE A 137 -5.47 -2.16 -0.88
N GLN A 138 -4.78 -1.98 0.24
CA GLN A 138 -5.03 -0.88 1.16
C GLN A 138 -4.85 0.49 0.50
N ALA A 139 -3.76 0.68 -0.26
CA ALA A 139 -3.49 1.91 -0.99
C ALA A 139 -4.50 2.16 -2.14
N LEU A 140 -4.92 1.11 -2.83
CA LEU A 140 -5.96 1.16 -3.86
C LEU A 140 -7.33 1.52 -3.26
N SER A 141 -7.69 0.89 -2.16
CA SER A 141 -8.95 1.18 -1.47
C SER A 141 -9.01 2.64 -1.02
N TYR A 142 -7.92 3.22 -0.50
CA TYR A 142 -7.85 4.66 -0.25
C TYR A 142 -8.15 5.49 -1.50
N THR A 143 -7.53 5.16 -2.64
CA THR A 143 -7.74 5.91 -3.89
C THR A 143 -9.22 5.85 -4.32
N ILE A 144 -9.85 4.69 -4.18
CA ILE A 144 -11.26 4.46 -4.50
C ILE A 144 -12.17 5.23 -3.53
N ASP A 145 -11.87 5.22 -2.24
CA ASP A 145 -12.66 5.93 -1.22
C ASP A 145 -12.60 7.46 -1.41
N VAL A 146 -11.42 7.99 -1.77
CA VAL A 146 -11.26 9.41 -2.14
C VAL A 146 -12.07 9.75 -3.40
N TYR A 147 -12.08 8.87 -4.39
CA TYR A 147 -12.92 9.02 -5.60
C TYR A 147 -14.42 9.03 -5.27
N ARG A 148 -14.86 8.15 -4.37
CA ARG A 148 -16.26 8.06 -3.90
C ARG A 148 -16.64 9.17 -2.94
N LYS A 149 -15.68 10.00 -2.49
CA LYS A 149 -15.83 11.00 -1.43
C LYS A 149 -16.22 10.39 -0.07
N ASP A 150 -15.99 9.08 0.12
CA ASP A 150 -16.15 8.41 1.41
C ASP A 150 -15.10 8.90 2.43
N VAL A 151 -13.95 9.35 1.92
CA VAL A 151 -12.78 9.77 2.69
C VAL A 151 -12.24 11.10 2.14
N LYS A 152 -11.84 12.02 3.04
CA LYS A 152 -11.09 13.23 2.66
C LYS A 152 -9.64 12.87 2.32
N VAL A 153 -9.09 13.52 1.29
CA VAL A 153 -7.70 13.34 0.88
C VAL A 153 -6.74 13.73 2.03
N GLU A 154 -5.77 12.87 2.32
CA GLU A 154 -4.65 13.20 3.20
C GLU A 154 -3.62 14.04 2.42
N LYS A 155 -3.19 15.16 3.02
CA LYS A 155 -2.25 16.11 2.43
C LYS A 155 -0.83 15.98 3.00
N ASN A 156 -0.65 15.18 4.04
CA ASN A 156 0.63 14.87 4.62
C ASN A 156 1.12 13.50 4.12
N LEU A 157 2.15 13.52 3.27
CA LEU A 157 2.75 12.31 2.71
C LEU A 157 3.24 11.34 3.80
N GLY A 158 3.79 11.83 4.92
CA GLY A 158 4.29 10.97 6.00
C GLY A 158 3.18 10.22 6.74
N LYS A 159 2.06 10.90 7.03
CA LYS A 159 0.89 10.26 7.62
C LYS A 159 0.25 9.25 6.67
N TYR A 160 0.21 9.59 5.38
CA TYR A 160 -0.27 8.67 4.35
C TYR A 160 0.65 7.45 4.20
N ALA A 161 1.96 7.66 4.16
CA ALA A 161 2.95 6.60 4.12
C ALA A 161 2.84 5.69 5.34
N LEU A 162 2.60 6.25 6.53
CA LEU A 162 2.34 5.46 7.73
C LEU A 162 1.10 4.59 7.53
N PHE A 163 -0.01 5.16 7.05
CA PHE A 163 -1.23 4.39 6.79
C PHE A 163 -0.96 3.18 5.87
N VAL A 164 -0.25 3.38 4.75
CA VAL A 164 0.05 2.30 3.79
C VAL A 164 1.06 1.29 4.35
N SER A 165 2.04 1.75 5.12
CA SER A 165 3.15 0.94 5.62
C SER A 165 2.93 0.38 7.02
N PHE A 166 1.80 0.65 7.70
CA PHE A 166 1.65 0.35 9.11
C PHE A 166 1.81 -1.16 9.39
N PHE A 167 2.97 -1.59 9.87
CA PHE A 167 3.30 -3.02 9.95
C PHE A 167 2.30 -3.88 10.75
N PRO A 168 1.57 -3.37 11.76
CA PRO A 168 0.56 -4.17 12.46
C PRO A 168 -0.66 -4.51 11.59
N THR A 169 -0.99 -3.76 10.53
CA THR A 169 -2.10 -4.14 9.62
C THR A 169 -1.82 -5.45 8.91
N LEU A 170 -0.54 -5.72 8.67
CA LEU A 170 -0.07 -6.95 8.06
C LEU A 170 -0.41 -8.19 8.91
N LEU A 171 -0.66 -7.99 10.23
CA LEU A 171 -1.06 -9.02 11.20
C LEU A 171 -2.57 -9.18 11.31
N SER A 172 -3.34 -8.13 11.02
CA SER A 172 -4.80 -8.21 11.03
C SER A 172 -5.27 -9.01 9.80
N GLY A 173 -6.09 -10.04 10.04
CA GLY A 173 -6.75 -10.82 8.99
C GLY A 173 -7.68 -9.99 8.09
N PRO A 174 -8.58 -10.66 7.34
CA PRO A 174 -9.05 -10.30 6.00
C PRO A 174 -9.22 -8.81 5.75
N ILE A 175 -8.70 -8.34 4.60
CA ILE A 175 -8.73 -6.96 4.06
C ILE A 175 -9.89 -6.17 4.67
N GLY A 176 -9.59 -5.46 5.78
CA GLY A 176 -10.60 -4.64 6.45
C GLY A 176 -11.12 -3.63 5.44
N LYS A 177 -12.45 -3.48 5.34
CA LYS A 177 -13.06 -2.45 4.49
C LYS A 177 -12.38 -1.13 4.84
N SER A 178 -11.71 -0.54 3.85
CA SER A 178 -10.93 0.68 4.00
C SER A 178 -11.69 1.81 4.67
N LYS A 179 -13.01 1.88 4.47
CA LYS A 179 -13.89 2.84 5.12
C LYS A 179 -13.83 2.76 6.65
N ASP A 180 -13.83 1.58 7.24
CA ASP A 180 -13.81 1.41 8.70
C ASP A 180 -12.39 1.58 9.26
N TYR A 181 -11.37 1.11 8.54
CA TYR A 181 -9.98 1.16 8.98
C TYR A 181 -9.35 2.54 8.80
N TYR A 182 -9.50 3.19 7.64
CA TYR A 182 -9.04 4.56 7.42
C TYR A 182 -9.80 5.53 8.32
N THR A 183 -11.13 5.41 8.45
CA THR A 183 -11.86 6.28 9.37
C THR A 183 -11.40 6.06 10.81
N SER A 184 -11.16 4.83 11.27
CA SER A 184 -10.67 4.60 12.64
C SER A 184 -9.22 5.05 12.84
N LEU A 185 -8.33 4.81 11.88
CA LEU A 185 -6.90 5.11 12.01
C LEU A 185 -6.60 6.59 11.71
N VAL A 186 -7.28 7.22 10.75
CA VAL A 186 -7.21 8.67 10.53
C VAL A 186 -8.00 9.43 11.57
N ARG A 187 -9.17 9.00 12.03
CA ARG A 187 -9.85 9.64 13.18
C ARG A 187 -9.02 9.50 14.45
N ASN A 188 -8.42 8.34 14.74
CA ASN A 188 -7.54 8.18 15.89
C ASN A 188 -6.21 8.92 15.72
N ILE A 189 -5.56 8.94 14.54
CA ILE A 189 -4.37 9.78 14.30
C ILE A 189 -4.73 11.27 14.42
N HIS A 190 -5.91 11.69 13.95
CA HIS A 190 -6.37 13.08 14.03
C HIS A 190 -6.72 13.47 15.47
N LEU A 191 -7.28 12.55 16.27
CA LEU A 191 -7.48 12.70 17.73
C LEU A 191 -6.14 12.72 18.48
N ILE A 192 -5.18 11.85 18.12
CA ILE A 192 -3.82 11.83 18.68
C ILE A 192 -2.99 13.07 18.28
N THR A 193 -3.41 13.85 17.29
CA THR A 193 -2.77 15.14 16.95
C THR A 193 -3.51 16.38 17.47
N ILE A 194 -4.67 16.21 18.11
CA ILE A 194 -5.48 17.32 18.67
C ILE A 194 -5.44 17.35 20.21
N GLU A 195 -4.90 16.31 20.87
CA GLU A 195 -4.48 16.32 22.29
C GLU A 195 -2.95 16.39 22.45
#